data_AF-A0A961WGK8-F1
#
_entry.id   AF-A0A961WGK8-F1
#
_cell.length_a   1.000
_cell.length_b   1.000
_cell.length_c   1.000
_cell.angle_alpha   90.00
_cell.angle_beta   90.00
_cell.angle_gamma   90.00
#
_symmetry.space_group_name_H-M   'P 1'
#
loop_
_entity.id
_entity.type
_entity.pdbx_description
1 polymer ?
#
loop_
_entity_poly.entity_id
_entity_poly.type
_entity_poly.pdbx_seq_one_letter_code
_entity_poly.pdbx_strand_id
1 'polypeptide(L)'
;MSAMRHDLWIFGYGSLMWRPGFAHLEAVRARVTGYSRHFCVTSVHHRGSAARPGLVLGLDRGGVCEGVAYRVAARDAAKVLGYLRAREQVNGVYREALIAAELHGGEARTVRAVTYLVERAHPSYAGRLPLSTQARLICGARGLSGVNIDYVINTLRHLAELRIREPELERLMVVIGRYFAREEGCGQVSPRAEALRRVAVRRAAACARVKRMRPDLRRRFGYRQKLG
;
A
#
# COMPACT_ATOMS: atom_id res chain seq x y z
N MET A 1 -17.50 23.91 -13.95
CA MET A 1 -16.62 22.70 -13.98
C MET A 1 -16.00 22.62 -15.37
N SER A 2 -14.73 23.02 -15.54
CA SER A 2 -14.07 22.88 -16.85
C SER A 2 -13.81 21.40 -17.10
N ALA A 3 -14.39 20.84 -18.16
CA ALA A 3 -14.01 19.52 -18.65
C ALA A 3 -12.51 19.54 -18.99
N MET A 4 -11.77 18.50 -18.63
CA MET A 4 -10.39 18.39 -19.09
C MET A 4 -10.39 18.25 -20.61
N ARG A 5 -9.45 18.90 -21.31
CA ARG A 5 -9.37 18.83 -22.78
C ARG A 5 -8.74 17.53 -23.28
N HIS A 6 -8.15 16.74 -22.39
CA HIS A 6 -7.46 15.49 -22.68
C HIS A 6 -7.84 14.40 -21.67
N ASP A 7 -7.74 13.14 -22.10
CA ASP A 7 -7.96 11.99 -21.22
C ASP A 7 -6.97 12.00 -20.04
N LEU A 8 -7.45 11.52 -18.90
CA LEU A 8 -6.69 11.39 -17.68
C LEU A 8 -6.01 10.03 -17.62
N TRP A 9 -4.73 10.00 -17.26
CA TRP A 9 -4.03 8.75 -16.93
C TRP A 9 -3.87 8.60 -15.42
N ILE A 10 -4.18 7.43 -14.88
CA ILE A 10 -3.97 7.07 -13.47
C ILE A 10 -2.96 5.93 -13.39
N PHE A 11 -1.90 6.06 -12.61
CA PHE A 11 -0.95 4.98 -12.33
C PHE A 11 -1.24 4.33 -10.97
N GLY A 12 -1.58 3.05 -11.00
CA GLY A 12 -1.78 2.20 -9.83
C GLY A 12 -0.61 1.26 -9.59
N TYR A 13 -0.11 1.24 -8.35
CA TYR A 13 1.01 0.38 -7.90
C TYR A 13 0.65 -0.56 -6.74
N GLY A 14 -0.60 -0.48 -6.26
CA GLY A 14 -1.10 -1.26 -5.14
C GLY A 14 -2.53 -1.72 -5.43
N SER A 15 -3.44 -1.51 -4.48
CA SER A 15 -4.83 -2.00 -4.60
C SER A 15 -5.59 -1.53 -5.85
N LEU A 16 -5.18 -0.40 -6.45
CA LEU A 16 -5.75 0.09 -7.70
C LEU A 16 -5.50 -0.84 -8.89
N MET A 17 -4.44 -1.67 -8.88
CA MET A 17 -4.13 -2.59 -9.99
C MET A 17 -5.21 -3.65 -10.21
N TRP A 18 -5.98 -4.02 -9.16
CA TRP A 18 -7.04 -5.03 -9.24
C TRP A 18 -8.41 -4.55 -8.77
N ARG A 19 -8.45 -3.42 -8.06
CA ARG A 19 -9.69 -2.76 -7.62
C ARG A 19 -9.63 -1.27 -7.93
N PRO A 20 -9.66 -0.88 -9.22
CA PRO A 20 -9.67 0.54 -9.59
C PRO A 20 -10.93 1.23 -9.04
N GLY A 21 -12.11 0.61 -9.24
CA GLY A 21 -13.39 1.16 -8.77
C GLY A 21 -13.86 2.39 -9.55
N PHE A 22 -13.36 2.57 -10.76
CA PHE A 22 -13.78 3.60 -11.71
C PHE A 22 -13.76 3.05 -13.14
N ALA A 23 -14.58 3.65 -14.00
CA ALA A 23 -14.61 3.35 -15.42
C ALA A 23 -13.35 3.88 -16.11
N HIS A 24 -12.79 3.09 -17.02
CA HIS A 24 -11.60 3.43 -17.79
C HIS A 24 -11.75 2.87 -19.21
N LEU A 25 -11.16 3.58 -20.17
CA LEU A 25 -11.12 3.22 -21.58
C LEU A 25 -10.04 2.17 -21.86
N GLU A 26 -9.00 2.14 -21.03
CA GLU A 26 -7.80 1.34 -21.26
C GLU A 26 -7.10 1.04 -19.94
N ALA A 27 -6.51 -0.15 -19.81
CA ALA A 27 -5.66 -0.55 -18.70
C ALA A 27 -4.40 -1.21 -19.27
N VAL A 28 -3.25 -0.59 -19.06
CA VAL A 28 -1.98 -1.00 -19.68
C VAL A 28 -0.92 -1.14 -18.61
N ARG A 29 -0.08 -2.17 -18.69
CA ARG A 29 1.10 -2.26 -17.81
C ARG A 29 1.98 -1.04 -18.04
N ALA A 30 2.53 -0.49 -16.98
CA ALA A 30 3.36 0.70 -17.07
C ALA A 30 4.53 0.64 -16.09
N ARG A 31 5.63 1.29 -16.47
CA ARG A 31 6.83 1.47 -15.65
C ARG A 31 6.99 2.93 -15.28
N VAL A 32 7.30 3.18 -14.02
CA VAL A 32 7.69 4.51 -13.53
C VAL A 32 9.09 4.44 -12.94
N THR A 33 9.93 5.39 -13.33
CA THR A 33 11.33 5.50 -12.89
C THR A 33 11.44 6.57 -11.79
N GLY A 34 12.34 6.34 -10.83
CA GLY A 34 12.54 7.22 -9.67
C GLY A 34 11.62 6.94 -8.49
N TYR A 35 10.85 5.84 -8.55
CA TYR A 35 9.96 5.40 -7.48
C TYR A 35 9.95 3.87 -7.34
N SER A 36 9.72 3.37 -6.13
CA SER A 36 9.60 1.95 -5.82
C SER A 36 8.49 1.72 -4.80
N ARG A 37 7.81 0.58 -4.91
CA ARG A 37 6.75 0.20 -3.96
C ARG A 37 7.35 -0.46 -2.73
N HIS A 38 6.88 -0.08 -1.56
CA HIS A 38 7.33 -0.62 -0.28
C HIS A 38 6.17 -0.79 0.68
N PHE A 39 6.23 -1.80 1.55
CA PHE A 39 5.40 -1.86 2.76
C PHE A 39 5.93 -0.84 3.78
N CYS A 40 5.65 0.43 3.55
CA CYS A 40 6.21 1.56 4.30
C CYS A 40 5.15 2.47 4.94
N VAL A 41 3.87 2.09 4.90
CA VAL A 41 2.77 2.86 5.49
C VAL A 41 2.08 2.05 6.57
N THR A 42 2.04 2.59 7.80
CA THR A 42 1.28 1.99 8.89
C THR A 42 -0.23 2.17 8.66
N SER A 43 -0.99 1.10 8.83
CA SER A 43 -2.45 1.09 8.68
C SER A 43 -3.13 0.78 10.00
N VAL A 44 -3.88 1.74 10.55
CA VAL A 44 -4.57 1.61 11.85
C VAL A 44 -6.08 1.49 11.73
N HIS A 45 -6.61 1.41 10.50
CA HIS A 45 -8.06 1.30 10.25
C HIS A 45 -8.40 0.12 9.32
N HIS A 46 -7.82 0.09 8.11
CA HIS A 46 -8.20 -0.90 7.09
C HIS A 46 -7.52 -2.25 7.29
N ARG A 47 -6.21 -2.24 7.54
CA ARG A 47 -5.40 -3.47 7.67
C ARG A 47 -4.78 -3.64 9.05
N GLY A 48 -5.21 -2.84 10.01
CA GLY A 48 -4.81 -2.93 11.40
C GLY A 48 -5.71 -2.09 12.28
N SER A 49 -5.31 -1.94 13.54
CA SER A 49 -5.97 -1.13 14.56
C SER A 49 -4.96 -0.20 15.23
N ALA A 50 -5.43 0.73 16.06
CA ALA A 50 -4.53 1.59 16.85
C ALA A 50 -3.62 0.78 17.79
N ALA A 51 -4.10 -0.36 18.32
CA ALA A 51 -3.32 -1.23 19.21
C ALA A 51 -2.40 -2.19 18.44
N ARG A 52 -2.84 -2.67 17.28
CA ARG A 52 -2.08 -3.58 16.41
C ARG A 52 -2.06 -3.03 14.99
N PRO A 53 -1.17 -2.07 14.69
CA PRO A 53 -1.09 -1.46 13.37
C PRO A 53 -0.62 -2.48 12.34
N GLY A 54 -1.25 -2.42 11.17
CA GLY A 54 -0.83 -3.12 9.98
C GLY A 54 0.19 -2.33 9.17
N LEU A 55 0.62 -2.91 8.06
CA LEU A 55 1.54 -2.33 7.09
C LEU A 55 0.96 -2.49 5.68
N VAL A 56 0.91 -1.40 4.94
CA VAL A 56 0.39 -1.33 3.56
C VAL A 56 1.39 -0.66 2.63
N LEU A 57 1.16 -0.76 1.32
CA LEU A 57 2.06 -0.25 0.30
C LEU A 57 2.07 1.28 0.26
N GLY A 58 3.25 1.84 0.01
CA GLY A 58 3.45 3.20 -0.45
C GLY A 58 4.40 3.24 -1.63
N LEU A 59 4.18 4.19 -2.54
CA LEU A 59 5.10 4.49 -3.63
C LEU A 59 6.08 5.56 -3.13
N ASP A 60 7.31 5.11 -2.87
CA ASP A 60 8.36 5.93 -2.28
C ASP A 60 9.45 6.25 -3.30
N ARG A 61 10.23 7.30 -3.05
CA ARG A 61 11.29 7.75 -3.94
C ARG A 61 12.41 6.72 -4.07
N GLY A 62 12.93 6.59 -5.30
CA GLY A 62 14.07 5.76 -5.69
C GLY A 62 13.66 4.47 -6.39
N GLY A 63 14.51 3.99 -7.29
CA GLY A 63 14.32 2.71 -8.00
C GLY A 63 13.33 2.80 -9.18
N VAL A 64 12.67 1.68 -9.45
CA VAL A 64 11.70 1.50 -10.53
C VAL A 64 10.49 0.77 -9.97
N CYS A 65 9.31 1.10 -10.49
CA CYS A 65 8.06 0.48 -10.10
C CYS A 65 7.22 0.16 -11.33
N GLU A 66 6.81 -1.09 -11.47
CA GLU A 66 5.90 -1.51 -12.55
C GLU A 66 4.49 -1.71 -12.02
N GLY A 67 3.49 -1.12 -12.65
CA GLY A 67 2.09 -1.21 -12.25
C GLY A 67 1.15 -1.16 -13.44
N VAL A 68 -0.03 -0.59 -13.23
CA VAL A 68 -1.03 -0.42 -14.29
C VAL A 68 -1.35 1.05 -14.47
N ALA A 69 -1.29 1.54 -15.71
CA ALA A 69 -1.80 2.84 -16.11
C ALA A 69 -3.19 2.69 -16.72
N TYR A 70 -4.15 3.44 -16.19
CA TYR A 70 -5.53 3.47 -16.66
C TYR A 70 -5.80 4.76 -17.43
N ARG A 71 -6.32 4.65 -18.66
CA ARG A 71 -6.82 5.80 -19.40
C ARG A 71 -8.28 6.04 -19.06
N VAL A 72 -8.60 7.22 -18.55
CA VAL A 72 -9.94 7.64 -18.16
C VAL A 72 -10.41 8.72 -19.12
N ALA A 73 -11.62 8.57 -19.64
CA ALA A 73 -12.21 9.55 -20.54
C ALA A 73 -12.20 10.94 -19.91
N ALA A 74 -11.87 11.96 -20.70
CA ALA A 74 -11.82 13.36 -20.24
C ALA A 74 -13.08 13.81 -19.46
N ARG A 75 -14.27 13.35 -19.88
CA ARG A 75 -15.56 13.62 -19.21
C ARG A 75 -15.67 13.04 -17.80
N ASP A 76 -14.98 11.93 -17.53
CA ASP A 76 -15.02 11.20 -16.26
C ASP A 76 -13.87 11.61 -15.31
N ALA A 77 -12.87 12.33 -15.80
CA ALA A 77 -11.64 12.66 -15.08
C ALA A 77 -11.89 13.30 -13.70
N ALA A 78 -12.77 14.31 -13.63
CA ALA A 78 -13.07 15.00 -12.37
C ALA A 78 -13.72 14.07 -11.34
N LYS A 79 -14.65 13.21 -11.78
CA LYS A 79 -15.32 12.22 -10.94
C LYS A 79 -14.32 11.19 -10.41
N VAL A 80 -13.43 10.68 -11.26
CA VAL A 80 -12.41 9.69 -10.87
C VAL A 80 -11.41 10.29 -9.90
N LEU A 81 -10.91 11.51 -10.14
CA LEU A 81 -10.01 12.19 -9.21
C LEU A 81 -10.69 12.45 -7.86
N GLY A 82 -11.96 12.88 -7.84
CA GLY A 82 -12.73 13.05 -6.61
C GLY A 82 -12.84 11.75 -5.81
N TYR A 83 -13.20 10.65 -6.47
CA TYR A 83 -13.26 9.33 -5.87
C TYR A 83 -11.90 8.87 -5.31
N LEU A 84 -10.82 9.02 -6.08
CA LEU A 84 -9.49 8.60 -5.64
C LEU A 84 -8.96 9.45 -4.47
N ARG A 85 -9.24 10.75 -4.46
CA ARG A 85 -8.93 11.63 -3.32
C ARG A 85 -9.71 11.19 -2.07
N ALA A 86 -11.00 10.90 -2.20
CA ALA A 86 -11.82 10.41 -1.09
C ALA A 86 -11.35 9.04 -0.56
N ARG A 87 -10.80 8.19 -1.43
CA ARG A 87 -10.28 6.86 -1.07
C ARG A 87 -8.89 6.91 -0.44
N GLU A 88 -7.96 7.68 -1.01
CA GLU A 88 -6.52 7.62 -0.67
C GLU A 88 -6.08 8.76 0.26
N GLN A 89 -6.77 9.92 0.27
CA GLN A 89 -6.34 11.10 1.04
C GLN A 89 -7.05 11.28 2.38
N VAL A 90 -7.81 10.30 2.87
CA VAL A 90 -8.56 10.41 4.15
C VAL A 90 -7.67 10.88 5.29
N ASN A 91 -6.41 10.43 5.33
CA ASN A 91 -5.44 10.80 6.36
C ASN A 91 -4.24 11.62 5.85
N GLY A 92 -4.18 11.97 4.56
CA GLY A 92 -3.07 12.74 3.97
C GLY A 92 -1.71 12.00 3.89
N VAL A 93 -1.67 10.69 4.16
CA VAL A 93 -0.44 9.88 4.05
C VAL A 93 0.05 9.73 2.62
N TYR A 94 -0.84 9.87 1.65
CA TYR A 94 -0.50 9.92 0.23
C TYR A 94 -0.75 11.31 -0.35
N ARG A 95 0.22 11.80 -1.12
CA ARG A 95 0.07 13.03 -1.91
C ARG A 95 -0.13 12.69 -3.38
N GLU A 96 -1.09 13.36 -3.98
CA GLU A 96 -1.31 13.31 -5.43
C GLU A 96 -0.11 13.94 -6.16
N ALA A 97 0.40 13.26 -7.17
CA ALA A 97 1.50 13.71 -8.02
C ALA A 97 1.26 13.28 -9.48
N LEU A 98 1.71 14.12 -10.41
CA LEU A 98 1.72 13.81 -11.84
C LEU A 98 3.14 13.38 -12.23
N ILE A 99 3.30 12.13 -12.66
CA ILE A 99 4.60 11.52 -12.99
C ILE A 99 4.60 10.98 -14.42
N ALA A 100 5.80 10.80 -15.00
CA ALA A 100 5.94 10.11 -16.28
C ALA A 100 5.80 8.60 -16.08
N ALA A 101 4.98 7.95 -16.91
CA ALA A 101 4.79 6.51 -16.93
C ALA A 101 5.00 5.99 -18.36
N GLU A 102 5.95 5.07 -18.49
CA GLU A 102 6.26 4.36 -19.74
C GLU A 102 5.24 3.22 -19.90
N LEU A 103 4.44 3.24 -20.95
CA LEU A 103 3.41 2.23 -21.21
C LEU A 103 4.01 1.04 -21.95
N HIS A 104 3.68 -0.17 -21.50
CA HIS A 104 4.16 -1.43 -22.06
C HIS A 104 3.12 -2.04 -23.01
N GLY A 105 3.57 -2.54 -24.16
CA GLY A 105 2.72 -3.17 -25.17
C GLY A 105 2.39 -2.23 -26.32
N GLY A 106 2.68 -2.66 -27.55
CA GLY A 106 2.62 -1.82 -28.74
C GLY A 106 3.84 -0.89 -28.86
N GLU A 107 3.66 0.27 -29.48
CA GLU A 107 4.70 1.31 -29.59
C GLU A 107 5.01 1.91 -28.22
N ALA A 108 6.30 2.03 -27.89
CA ALA A 108 6.75 2.58 -26.61
C ALA A 108 6.31 4.04 -26.50
N ARG A 109 5.38 4.33 -25.58
CA ARG A 109 4.83 5.66 -25.35
C ARG A 109 4.90 6.04 -23.88
N THR A 110 5.24 7.29 -23.61
CA THR A 110 5.28 7.85 -22.25
C THR A 110 4.12 8.80 -22.05
N VAL A 111 3.39 8.62 -20.95
CA VAL A 111 2.25 9.48 -20.58
C VAL A 111 2.47 10.14 -19.23
N ARG A 112 1.79 11.27 -18.99
CA ARG A 112 1.72 11.91 -17.68
C ARG A 112 0.56 11.31 -16.90
N ALA A 113 0.87 10.50 -15.89
CA ALA A 113 -0.12 9.80 -15.07
C ALA A 113 -0.18 10.36 -13.64
N VAL A 114 -1.40 10.55 -13.13
CA VAL A 114 -1.63 10.87 -11.73
C VAL A 114 -1.43 9.61 -10.89
N THR A 115 -0.69 9.75 -9.80
CA THR A 115 -0.52 8.71 -8.80
C THR A 115 -0.47 9.29 -7.40
N TYR A 116 -0.37 8.41 -6.41
CA TYR A 116 -0.37 8.74 -4.99
C TYR A 116 0.98 8.34 -4.39
N LEU A 117 1.83 9.32 -4.10
CA LEU A 117 3.14 9.09 -3.50
C LEU A 117 3.03 9.13 -1.99
N VAL A 118 3.80 8.31 -1.28
CA VAL A 118 3.84 8.38 0.18
C VAL A 118 4.51 9.69 0.63
N GLU A 119 3.91 10.37 1.62
CA GLU A 119 4.50 11.55 2.24
C GLU A 119 5.42 11.12 3.40
N ARG A 120 6.74 11.23 3.19
CA ARG A 120 7.74 10.81 4.18
C ARG A 120 7.68 11.60 5.49
N ALA A 121 7.17 12.83 5.47
CA ALA A 121 6.97 13.63 6.68
C ALA A 121 5.73 13.18 7.48
N HIS A 122 4.88 12.31 6.94
CA HIS A 122 3.65 11.90 7.58
C HIS A 122 3.92 10.91 8.73
N PRO A 123 3.27 11.02 9.90
CA PRO A 123 3.51 10.13 11.05
C PRO A 123 3.28 8.64 10.78
N SER A 124 2.45 8.31 9.78
CA SER A 124 2.19 6.93 9.37
C SER A 124 3.26 6.35 8.46
N TYR A 125 4.21 7.14 7.96
CA TYR A 125 5.33 6.63 7.17
C TYR A 125 6.32 5.89 8.09
N ALA A 126 6.46 4.59 7.86
CA ALA A 126 7.34 3.70 8.61
C ALA A 126 8.74 3.56 8.00
N GLY A 127 8.95 4.08 6.79
CA GLY A 127 10.18 3.85 6.04
C GLY A 127 10.36 2.39 5.62
N ARG A 128 11.62 2.04 5.30
CA ARG A 128 12.01 0.67 4.96
C ARG A 128 12.34 -0.10 6.24
N LEU A 129 11.34 -0.78 6.79
CA LEU A 129 11.51 -1.64 7.95
C LEU A 129 12.23 -2.94 7.58
N PRO A 130 13.00 -3.57 8.48
CA PRO A 130 13.53 -4.92 8.26
C PRO A 130 12.40 -5.92 7.98
N LEU A 131 12.62 -6.88 7.07
CA LEU A 131 11.61 -7.87 6.68
C LEU A 131 10.98 -8.63 7.86
N SER A 132 11.78 -8.95 8.90
CA SER A 132 11.29 -9.61 10.11
C SER A 132 10.30 -8.73 10.89
N THR A 133 10.52 -7.42 10.93
CA THR A 133 9.61 -6.46 11.55
C THR A 133 8.34 -6.29 10.72
N GLN A 134 8.47 -6.20 9.38
CA GLN A 134 7.32 -6.16 8.49
C GLN A 134 6.43 -7.40 8.68
N ALA A 135 7.02 -8.59 8.67
CA ALA A 135 6.31 -9.86 8.87
C ALA A 135 5.55 -9.89 10.21
N ARG A 136 6.18 -9.49 11.32
CA ARG A 136 5.51 -9.43 12.63
C ARG A 136 4.30 -8.50 12.65
N LEU A 137 4.43 -7.31 12.06
CA LEU A 137 3.32 -6.35 11.97
C LEU A 137 2.18 -6.90 11.12
N ILE A 138 2.50 -7.50 9.97
CA ILE A 138 1.52 -8.03 9.02
C ILE A 138 0.77 -9.24 9.61
N CYS A 139 1.47 -10.21 10.21
CA CYS A 139 0.85 -11.40 10.78
C CYS A 139 -0.06 -11.05 11.97
N GLY A 140 0.29 -10.01 12.73
CA GLY A 140 -0.44 -9.62 13.93
C GLY A 140 -1.60 -8.64 13.71
N ALA A 141 -1.85 -8.16 12.50
CA ALA A 141 -2.77 -7.05 12.28
C ALA A 141 -4.06 -7.46 11.55
N ARG A 142 -5.18 -6.93 12.06
CA ARG A 142 -6.51 -7.03 11.46
C ARG A 142 -7.18 -5.66 11.55
N GLY A 143 -7.81 -5.23 10.46
CA GLY A 143 -8.61 -4.02 10.41
C GLY A 143 -9.98 -4.27 9.76
N LEU A 144 -10.66 -3.18 9.40
CA LEU A 144 -11.99 -3.19 8.79
C LEU A 144 -12.05 -3.97 7.47
N SER A 145 -10.92 -4.03 6.75
CA SER A 145 -10.82 -4.71 5.46
C SER A 145 -10.26 -6.13 5.56
N GLY A 146 -10.20 -6.70 6.78
CA GLY A 146 -9.73 -8.06 7.05
C GLY A 146 -8.32 -8.10 7.66
N VAL A 147 -7.72 -9.29 7.68
CA VAL A 147 -6.34 -9.48 8.15
C VAL A 147 -5.35 -8.84 7.17
N ASN A 148 -4.20 -8.40 7.66
CA ASN A 148 -3.22 -7.73 6.82
C ASN A 148 -2.53 -8.69 5.85
N ILE A 149 -2.35 -9.96 6.22
CA ILE A 149 -1.70 -10.94 5.34
C ILE A 149 -2.45 -11.13 4.02
N ASP A 150 -3.79 -11.10 4.03
CA ASP A 150 -4.60 -11.16 2.82
C ASP A 150 -4.26 -10.05 1.83
N TYR A 151 -3.90 -8.87 2.33
CA TYR A 151 -3.46 -7.77 1.48
C TYR A 151 -2.15 -8.09 0.79
N VAL A 152 -1.19 -8.72 1.49
CA VAL A 152 0.10 -9.12 0.92
C VAL A 152 -0.09 -10.22 -0.12
N ILE A 153 -0.86 -11.26 0.22
CA ILE A 153 -1.15 -12.39 -0.69
C ILE A 153 -1.84 -11.89 -1.96
N ASN A 154 -2.90 -11.07 -1.83
CA ASN A 154 -3.59 -10.51 -2.98
C ASN A 154 -2.68 -9.61 -3.83
N THR A 155 -1.82 -8.82 -3.19
CA THR A 155 -0.83 -7.99 -3.91
C THR A 155 0.10 -8.85 -4.75
N LEU A 156 0.70 -9.89 -4.16
CA LEU A 156 1.63 -10.79 -4.86
C LEU A 156 0.94 -11.57 -5.98
N ARG A 157 -0.30 -12.03 -5.75
CA ARG A 157 -1.10 -12.70 -6.78
C ARG A 157 -1.33 -11.82 -8.00
N HIS A 158 -1.80 -10.59 -7.80
CA HIS A 158 -2.05 -9.67 -8.91
C HIS A 158 -0.77 -9.20 -9.60
N LEU A 159 0.34 -9.08 -8.87
CA LEU A 159 1.66 -8.84 -9.47
C LEU A 159 2.06 -9.99 -10.41
N ALA A 160 1.85 -11.24 -9.98
CA ALA A 160 2.12 -12.41 -10.79
C ALA A 160 1.24 -12.47 -12.05
N GLU A 161 -0.06 -12.17 -11.92
CA GLU A 161 -1.00 -12.07 -13.06
C GLU A 161 -0.53 -11.04 -14.11
N LEU A 162 0.06 -9.92 -13.66
CA LEU A 162 0.64 -8.88 -14.52
C LEU A 162 2.06 -9.19 -15.00
N ARG A 163 2.63 -10.34 -14.62
CA ARG A 163 4.02 -10.76 -14.88
C ARG A 163 5.04 -9.72 -14.40
N ILE A 164 4.79 -9.13 -13.24
CA ILE A 164 5.65 -8.17 -12.56
C ILE A 164 6.34 -8.89 -11.40
N ARG A 165 7.68 -8.84 -11.37
CA ARG A 165 8.50 -9.49 -10.34
C ARG A 165 8.90 -8.48 -9.28
N GLU A 166 8.65 -8.81 -8.01
CA GLU A 166 8.96 -7.94 -6.86
C GLU A 166 9.74 -8.74 -5.81
N PRO A 167 11.07 -8.93 -5.98
CA PRO A 167 11.86 -9.82 -5.15
C PRO A 167 11.81 -9.51 -3.65
N GLU A 168 11.65 -8.24 -3.26
CA GLU A 168 11.54 -7.86 -1.86
C GLU A 168 10.23 -8.33 -1.22
N LEU A 169 9.11 -8.19 -1.94
CA LEU A 169 7.80 -8.66 -1.48
C LEU A 169 7.73 -10.20 -1.49
N GLU A 170 8.35 -10.85 -2.47
CA GLU A 170 8.48 -12.32 -2.51
C GLU A 170 9.28 -12.82 -1.29
N ARG A 171 10.41 -12.18 -0.97
CA ARG A 171 11.18 -12.49 0.26
C ARG A 171 10.36 -12.25 1.54
N LEU A 172 9.57 -11.18 1.60
CA LEU A 172 8.69 -10.92 2.73
C LEU A 172 7.71 -12.08 2.94
N MET A 173 7.12 -12.62 1.88
CA MET A 173 6.20 -13.76 1.96
C MET A 173 6.89 -15.03 2.49
N VAL A 174 8.14 -15.28 2.09
CA VAL A 174 8.94 -16.38 2.64
C VAL A 174 9.15 -16.22 4.16
N VAL A 175 9.46 -15.00 4.61
CA VAL A 175 9.63 -14.71 6.05
C VAL A 175 8.31 -14.88 6.81
N ILE A 176 7.19 -14.44 6.23
CA ILE A 176 5.84 -14.62 6.80
C ILE A 176 5.50 -16.11 6.91
N GLY A 177 5.75 -16.92 5.87
CA GLY A 177 5.49 -18.37 5.91
C GLY A 177 6.23 -19.08 7.04
N ARG A 178 7.48 -18.69 7.32
CA ARG A 178 8.24 -19.20 8.49
C ARG A 178 7.64 -18.79 9.83
N TYR A 179 6.88 -17.69 9.88
CA TYR A 179 6.19 -17.26 11.09
C TYR A 179 4.99 -18.19 11.38
N PHE A 180 4.19 -18.52 10.36
CA PHE A 180 3.06 -19.46 10.51
C PHE A 180 3.49 -20.91 10.73
N ALA A 181 4.56 -21.36 10.07
CA ALA A 181 5.14 -22.70 10.31
C ALA A 181 5.65 -22.86 11.76
N ARG A 182 5.81 -21.75 12.50
CA ARG A 182 6.13 -21.75 13.94
C ARG A 182 4.89 -21.62 14.84
N GLU A 183 3.72 -21.24 14.30
CA GLU A 183 2.49 -20.96 15.06
C GLU A 183 1.38 -22.02 14.90
N GLU A 184 1.27 -22.70 13.75
CA GLU A 184 0.30 -23.77 13.52
C GLU A 184 0.95 -25.15 13.59
N GLY A 185 0.60 -25.87 14.65
CA GLY A 185 0.40 -27.31 14.59
C GLY A 185 -0.76 -27.63 15.53
N CYS A 186 -1.91 -28.05 14.99
CA CYS A 186 -2.74 -28.99 15.72
C CYS A 186 -2.61 -30.34 15.01
N GLY A 187 -1.88 -31.22 15.69
CA GLY A 187 -1.35 -32.48 15.21
C GLY A 187 -0.03 -32.78 15.93
N GLN A 188 -0.12 -33.00 17.25
CA GLN A 188 0.98 -33.13 18.23
C GLN A 188 1.92 -31.92 18.38
N VAL A 189 1.68 -31.12 19.41
CA VAL A 189 2.56 -30.01 19.82
C VAL A 189 3.56 -30.54 20.85
N SER A 190 4.85 -30.26 20.65
CA SER A 190 5.89 -30.75 21.56
C SER A 190 5.82 -30.05 22.95
N PRO A 191 6.15 -30.76 24.06
CA PRO A 191 6.07 -30.22 25.42
C PRO A 191 6.88 -28.92 25.66
N ARG A 192 7.89 -28.66 24.82
CA ARG A 192 8.76 -27.47 24.87
C ARG A 192 8.08 -26.22 24.30
N ALA A 193 7.22 -26.37 23.30
CA ALA A 193 6.44 -25.29 22.69
C ALA A 193 5.32 -24.78 23.63
N GLU A 194 4.76 -25.68 24.44
CA GLU A 194 3.78 -25.36 25.48
C GLU A 194 4.40 -24.54 26.63
N ALA A 195 5.64 -24.87 27.04
CA ALA A 195 6.40 -24.11 28.04
C ALA A 195 6.82 -22.71 27.54
N LEU A 196 7.15 -22.56 26.25
CA LEU A 196 7.55 -21.30 25.60
C LEU A 196 6.37 -20.34 25.39
N ARG A 197 5.17 -20.86 25.10
CA ARG A 197 3.92 -20.08 25.05
C ARG A 197 3.63 -19.34 26.36
N ARG A 198 3.91 -19.96 27.52
CA ARG A 198 3.69 -19.36 28.84
C ARG A 198 4.65 -18.22 29.18
N VAL A 199 5.83 -18.19 28.57
CA VAL A 199 6.87 -17.16 28.78
C VAL A 199 6.70 -15.94 27.84
N ALA A 200 6.19 -16.16 26.63
CA ALA A 200 6.04 -15.10 25.60
C ALA A 200 4.94 -14.06 25.90
N VAL A 201 3.97 -14.38 26.76
CA VAL A 201 2.87 -13.49 27.16
C VAL A 201 3.34 -12.23 27.91
N ARG A 202 4.59 -12.17 28.39
CA ARG A 202 5.10 -11.08 29.24
C ARG A 202 5.87 -9.94 28.53
N ARG A 203 6.03 -9.93 27.20
CA ARG A 203 6.84 -8.89 26.51
C ARG A 203 6.19 -8.20 25.30
N ALA A 204 4.85 -8.15 25.25
CA ALA A 204 4.12 -7.48 24.16
C ALA A 204 3.93 -5.95 24.34
N ALA A 205 4.46 -5.33 25.40
CA ALA A 205 4.05 -3.98 25.80
C ALA A 205 4.87 -2.79 25.25
N ALA A 206 5.90 -2.98 24.42
CA ALA A 206 6.87 -1.89 24.14
C ALA A 206 7.21 -1.58 22.68
N CYS A 207 6.58 -2.21 21.68
CA CYS A 207 6.95 -1.96 20.28
C CYS A 207 5.85 -1.21 19.51
N ALA A 208 6.21 0.01 19.07
CA ALA A 208 5.46 0.93 18.20
C ALA A 208 4.19 1.57 18.80
N ARG A 209 4.36 2.47 19.78
CA ARG A 209 3.38 3.55 19.99
C ARG A 209 3.35 4.42 18.74
N VAL A 210 2.32 4.27 17.91
CA VAL A 210 2.01 5.24 16.85
C VAL A 210 1.86 6.60 17.52
N LYS A 211 2.73 7.57 17.19
CA LYS A 211 2.61 8.93 17.72
C LYS A 211 1.27 9.48 17.25
N ARG A 212 0.33 9.71 18.18
CA ARG A 212 -0.96 10.32 17.89
C ARG A 212 -0.69 11.70 17.28
N MET A 213 -1.21 11.94 16.07
CA MET A 213 -0.98 13.19 15.35
C MET A 213 -1.50 14.37 16.17
N ARG A 214 -0.60 15.33 16.48
CA ARG A 214 -0.96 16.55 17.20
C ARG A 214 -1.95 17.37 16.35
N PRO A 215 -2.93 18.08 16.96
CA PRO A 215 -3.99 18.78 16.21
C PRO A 215 -3.50 19.81 15.19
N ASP A 216 -2.36 20.45 15.43
CA ASP A 216 -1.66 21.39 14.55
C ASP A 216 -1.10 20.73 13.29
N LEU A 217 -0.54 19.52 13.41
CA LEU A 217 -0.04 18.73 12.28
C LEU A 217 -1.16 18.17 11.40
N ARG A 218 -2.38 18.03 11.92
CA ARG A 218 -3.57 17.65 11.11
C ARG A 218 -3.86 18.68 10.02
N ARG A 219 -3.62 19.97 10.30
CA ARG A 219 -3.81 21.06 9.30
C ARG A 219 -2.76 21.02 8.21
N ARG A 220 -1.53 20.58 8.52
CA ARG A 220 -0.41 20.46 7.57
C ARG A 220 -0.66 19.40 6.49
N PHE A 221 -1.32 18.30 6.84
CA PHE A 221 -1.62 17.20 5.92
C PHE A 221 -3.09 17.17 5.42
N GLY A 222 -3.99 17.90 6.09
CA GLY A 222 -5.40 18.06 5.68
C GLY A 222 -5.67 19.19 4.67
N TYR A 223 -4.65 19.94 4.26
CA TYR A 223 -4.80 21.16 3.45
C TYR A 223 -5.47 20.96 2.07
N ARG A 224 -5.65 19.72 1.58
CA ARG A 224 -6.31 19.46 0.30
C ARG A 224 -7.81 19.13 0.38
N GLN A 225 -8.41 19.08 1.57
CA GLN A 225 -9.88 18.99 1.70
C GLN A 225 -10.61 20.33 1.47
N LYS A 226 -9.90 21.45 1.34
CA LYS A 226 -10.49 22.81 1.22
C LYS A 226 -10.31 23.49 -0.15
N LEU A 227 -10.18 22.72 -1.22
CA LEU A 227 -10.37 23.25 -2.58
C LEU A 227 -11.66 22.67 -3.15
N GLY A 228 -12.77 23.15 -2.61
CA GLY A 228 -14.07 23.20 -3.27
C GLY A 228 -14.22 24.56 -3.95
#